data_AF-A0A4R1MZP6-F1
#
_entry.id   AF-A0A4R1MZP6-F1
#
_cell.length_a   1.000
_cell.length_b   1.000
_cell.length_c   1.000
_cell.angle_alpha   90.00
_cell.angle_beta   90.00
_cell.angle_gamma   90.00
#
_symmetry.space_group_name_H-M   'P 1'
#
loop_
_entity.id
_entity.type
_entity.pdbx_description
1 polymer ?
#
loop_
_entity_poly.entity_id
_entity_poly.type
_entity_poly.pdbx_seq_one_letter_code
_entity_poly.pdbx_strand_id
1 'polypeptide(L)'
;MKSIIEVKEEYNNSIDKEAEKIAELYLKDNMITYNVLSFIHQLYSSAKLNQYDNEQFASAYHNPITSDVEFYISRIIFHIIKKKELNWKISLRKQKNKCAPDIRIDYNNETKFIIEIKVKAGWIQQIFSRKRYEHDMKRYEENLIDVSPDKRVTEVRNQFDKYQKAFNIGSSKIFVLVSTLSDVHRKKYDYLNVNDYKHSFIRHTDLPFNNLVVLSNNLNIDISKEENISIYEPSSDLEKMLDTIFGSSTRS
;
A
#
# COMPACT_ATOMS: atom_id res chain seq x y z
N MET A 1 -18.01 2.62 32.23
CA MET A 1 -17.34 3.43 31.19
C MET A 1 -16.13 2.64 30.74
N LYS A 2 -15.97 2.38 29.43
CA LYS A 2 -14.80 1.64 28.94
C LYS A 2 -13.55 2.50 29.10
N SER A 3 -12.43 1.89 29.48
CA SER A 3 -11.11 2.50 29.45
C SER A 3 -10.68 2.77 28.00
N ILE A 4 -9.75 3.71 27.82
CA ILE A 4 -9.17 3.99 26.50
C ILE A 4 -8.46 2.76 25.89
N ILE A 5 -7.91 1.90 26.75
CA ILE A 5 -7.26 0.65 26.33
C ILE A 5 -8.30 -0.31 25.75
N GLU A 6 -9.40 -0.56 26.46
CA GLU A 6 -10.49 -1.43 25.99
C GLU A 6 -11.08 -0.93 24.66
N VAL A 7 -11.28 0.39 24.52
CA VAL A 7 -11.75 0.99 23.26
C VAL A 7 -10.77 0.74 22.11
N LYS A 8 -9.46 0.86 22.36
CA LYS A 8 -8.46 0.62 21.32
C LYS A 8 -8.33 -0.87 20.98
N GLU A 9 -8.48 -1.76 21.95
CA GLU A 9 -8.53 -3.20 21.73
C GLU A 9 -9.74 -3.59 20.87
N GLU A 10 -10.93 -3.06 21.17
CA GLU A 10 -12.12 -3.29 20.36
C GLU A 10 -11.97 -2.77 18.93
N TYR A 11 -11.36 -1.60 18.76
CA TYR A 11 -11.02 -1.05 17.44
C TYR A 11 -10.05 -1.96 16.67
N ASN A 12 -8.97 -2.43 17.30
CA ASN A 12 -8.03 -3.33 16.62
C ASN A 12 -8.68 -4.68 16.30
N ASN A 13 -9.54 -5.20 17.19
CA ASN A 13 -10.29 -6.42 16.96
C ASN A 13 -11.31 -6.29 15.82
N SER A 14 -11.89 -5.11 15.59
CA SER A 14 -12.79 -4.89 14.46
C SER A 14 -12.03 -4.95 13.12
N ILE A 15 -10.83 -4.35 13.05
CA ILE A 15 -9.94 -4.47 11.88
C ILE A 15 -9.55 -5.93 11.66
N ASP A 16 -9.20 -6.66 12.72
CA ASP A 16 -8.81 -8.07 12.63
C ASP A 16 -9.93 -8.98 12.11
N LYS A 17 -11.17 -8.75 12.57
CA LYS A 17 -12.34 -9.50 12.11
C LYS A 17 -12.63 -9.27 10.63
N GLU A 18 -12.56 -8.01 10.16
CA GLU A 18 -12.72 -7.75 8.72
C GLU A 18 -11.59 -8.38 7.92
N ALA A 19 -10.35 -8.34 8.42
CA ALA A 19 -9.21 -9.00 7.78
C ALA A 19 -9.41 -10.52 7.65
N GLU A 20 -9.97 -11.17 8.67
CA GLU A 20 -10.30 -12.61 8.62
C GLU A 20 -11.34 -12.91 7.54
N LYS A 21 -12.41 -12.12 7.48
CA LYS A 21 -13.45 -12.25 6.45
C LYS A 21 -12.88 -12.10 5.04
N ILE A 22 -11.98 -11.14 4.82
CA ILE A 22 -11.30 -10.97 3.52
C ILE A 22 -10.42 -12.17 3.18
N ALA A 23 -9.66 -12.68 4.15
CA ALA A 23 -8.86 -13.89 3.94
C ALA A 23 -9.73 -15.10 3.53
N GLU A 24 -10.91 -15.26 4.12
CA GLU A 24 -11.85 -16.32 3.73
C GLU A 24 -12.40 -16.14 2.32
N LEU A 25 -12.72 -14.91 1.92
CA LEU A 25 -13.18 -14.63 0.55
C LEU A 25 -12.09 -14.99 -0.47
N TYR A 26 -10.85 -14.60 -0.21
CA TYR A 26 -9.69 -14.94 -1.06
C TYR A 26 -9.49 -16.46 -1.17
N LEU A 27 -9.59 -17.19 -0.06
CA LEU A 27 -9.46 -18.65 -0.05
C LEU A 27 -10.59 -19.40 -0.77
N LYS A 28 -11.72 -18.72 -1.00
CA LYS A 28 -12.84 -19.19 -1.83
C LYS A 28 -12.75 -18.67 -3.27
N ASP A 29 -11.57 -18.23 -3.69
CA ASP A 29 -11.26 -17.73 -5.03
C ASP A 29 -12.05 -16.48 -5.47
N ASN A 30 -12.54 -15.70 -4.51
CA ASN A 30 -13.17 -14.43 -4.80
C ASN A 30 -12.12 -13.32 -4.97
N MET A 31 -12.42 -12.37 -5.87
CA MET A 31 -11.74 -11.08 -5.89
C MET A 31 -12.05 -10.31 -4.61
N ILE A 32 -11.01 -9.80 -3.94
CA ILE A 32 -11.11 -9.12 -2.65
C ILE A 32 -10.70 -7.65 -2.71
N THR A 33 -10.08 -7.20 -3.81
CA THR A 33 -9.56 -5.84 -3.96
C THR A 33 -10.64 -4.78 -3.72
N TYR A 34 -11.88 -5.00 -4.18
CA TYR A 34 -12.98 -4.09 -3.91
C TYR A 34 -13.27 -3.95 -2.41
N ASN A 35 -13.32 -5.06 -1.68
CA ASN A 35 -13.59 -5.06 -0.24
C ASN A 35 -12.45 -4.38 0.53
N VAL A 36 -11.20 -4.60 0.11
CA VAL A 36 -10.03 -3.94 0.71
C VAL A 36 -10.09 -2.43 0.47
N LEU A 37 -10.40 -1.98 -0.75
CA LEU A 37 -10.60 -0.56 -1.06
C LEU A 37 -11.73 0.06 -0.22
N SER A 38 -12.86 -0.65 -0.11
CA SER A 38 -14.00 -0.23 0.70
C SER A 38 -13.64 -0.10 2.19
N PHE A 39 -12.81 -1.01 2.72
CA PHE A 39 -12.38 -0.91 4.11
C PHE A 39 -11.39 0.24 4.33
N ILE A 40 -10.44 0.46 3.40
CA ILE A 40 -9.55 1.63 3.43
C ILE A 40 -10.35 2.94 3.40
N HIS A 41 -11.43 3.01 2.62
CA HIS A 41 -12.35 4.14 2.64
C HIS A 41 -13.00 4.34 4.02
N GLN A 42 -13.49 3.27 4.65
CA GLN A 42 -14.05 3.35 5.99
C GLN A 42 -13.02 3.85 7.02
N LEU A 43 -11.76 3.41 6.91
CA LEU A 43 -10.68 3.94 7.75
C LEU A 43 -10.50 5.45 7.54
N TYR A 44 -10.49 5.94 6.30
CA TYR A 44 -10.45 7.38 6.03
C TYR A 44 -11.66 8.12 6.60
N SER A 45 -12.87 7.60 6.43
CA SER A 45 -14.09 8.18 6.99
C SER A 45 -14.04 8.22 8.52
N SER A 46 -13.51 7.18 9.16
CA SER A 46 -13.29 7.16 10.61
C SER A 46 -12.26 8.21 11.07
N ALA A 47 -11.21 8.46 10.27
CA ALA A 47 -10.19 9.46 10.58
C ALA A 47 -10.70 10.91 10.48
N LYS A 48 -11.82 11.14 9.78
CA LYS A 48 -12.50 12.44 9.70
C LYS A 48 -13.38 12.75 10.91
N LEU A 49 -13.60 11.80 11.82
CA LEU A 49 -14.41 12.04 13.03
C LEU A 49 -13.81 13.10 13.98
N ASN A 50 -12.53 13.46 13.79
CA ASN A 50 -11.87 14.54 14.52
C ASN A 50 -11.95 15.91 13.81
N GLN A 51 -12.75 16.00 12.73
CA GLN A 51 -13.08 17.27 12.11
C GLN A 51 -14.22 17.92 12.89
N TYR A 52 -13.96 19.12 13.38
CA TYR A 52 -14.93 19.92 14.10
C TYR A 52 -14.95 21.30 13.45
N ASP A 53 -16.14 21.88 13.32
CA ASP A 53 -16.29 23.23 12.81
C ASP A 53 -17.42 23.91 13.58
N ASN A 54 -17.11 24.35 14.80
CA ASN A 54 -18.03 25.12 15.63
C ASN A 54 -17.33 26.37 16.17
N GLU A 55 -18.11 27.37 16.59
CA GLU A 55 -17.62 28.70 16.99
C GLU A 55 -16.56 28.66 18.11
N GLN A 56 -16.58 27.63 18.97
CA GLN A 56 -15.70 27.50 20.12
C GLN A 56 -14.51 26.56 19.87
N PHE A 57 -14.61 25.70 18.85
CA PHE A 57 -13.60 24.72 18.49
C PHE A 57 -13.73 24.30 17.03
N ALA A 58 -12.66 24.55 16.27
CA ALA A 58 -12.51 24.09 14.90
C ALA A 58 -11.23 23.25 14.76
N SER A 59 -11.32 22.16 14.00
CA SER A 59 -10.24 21.22 13.76
C SER A 59 -10.37 20.66 12.34
N ALA A 60 -9.30 20.79 11.56
CA ALA A 60 -9.12 20.07 10.30
C ALA A 60 -8.22 18.83 10.48
N TYR A 61 -8.07 18.35 11.72
CA TYR A 61 -7.17 17.26 12.04
C TYR A 61 -7.70 15.92 11.53
N HIS A 62 -6.83 15.18 10.84
CA HIS A 62 -7.10 13.83 10.35
C HIS A 62 -6.09 12.87 10.96
N ASN A 63 -6.57 11.82 11.63
CA ASN A 63 -5.68 10.76 12.08
C ASN A 63 -5.05 10.05 10.87
N PRO A 64 -3.72 9.87 10.82
CA PRO A 64 -3.09 9.05 9.80
C PRO A 64 -3.60 7.61 9.88
N ILE A 65 -4.08 7.06 8.76
CA ILE A 65 -4.61 5.68 8.72
C ILE A 65 -3.56 4.64 8.31
N THR A 66 -2.33 5.08 8.01
CA THR A 66 -1.29 4.21 7.43
C THR A 66 -1.02 2.99 8.30
N SER A 67 -0.91 3.16 9.62
CA SER A 67 -0.71 2.04 10.55
C SER A 67 -1.89 1.07 10.57
N ASP A 68 -3.13 1.59 10.44
CA ASP A 68 -4.33 0.75 10.43
C ASP A 68 -4.42 -0.06 9.13
N VAL A 69 -4.03 0.52 7.99
CA VAL A 69 -3.93 -0.20 6.71
C VAL A 69 -2.81 -1.25 6.75
N GLU A 70 -1.65 -0.92 7.30
CA GLU A 70 -0.56 -1.88 7.47
C GLU A 70 -0.97 -3.06 8.36
N PHE A 71 -1.64 -2.76 9.48
CA PHE A 71 -2.20 -3.77 10.36
C PHE A 71 -3.22 -4.62 9.60
N TYR A 72 -4.21 -4.02 8.94
CA TYR A 72 -5.24 -4.71 8.18
C TYR A 72 -4.67 -5.68 7.12
N ILE A 73 -3.78 -5.20 6.24
CA ILE A 73 -3.14 -6.05 5.22
C ILE A 73 -2.32 -7.16 5.86
N SER A 74 -1.57 -6.88 6.93
CA SER A 74 -0.80 -7.90 7.65
C SER A 74 -1.69 -8.99 8.26
N ARG A 75 -2.88 -8.61 8.74
CA ARG A 75 -3.87 -9.53 9.33
C ARG A 75 -4.56 -10.39 8.27
N ILE A 76 -4.86 -9.85 7.08
CA ILE A 76 -5.36 -10.66 5.96
C ILE A 76 -4.38 -11.80 5.66
N ILE A 77 -3.10 -11.45 5.48
CA ILE A 77 -2.04 -12.40 5.16
C ILE A 77 -1.86 -13.42 6.31
N PHE A 78 -1.90 -12.96 7.56
CA PHE A 78 -1.87 -13.84 8.74
C PHE A 78 -3.00 -14.87 8.73
N HIS A 79 -4.24 -14.45 8.44
CA HIS A 79 -5.39 -15.36 8.43
C HIS A 79 -5.32 -16.35 7.26
N ILE A 80 -4.80 -15.93 6.10
CA ILE A 80 -4.51 -16.85 4.99
C ILE A 80 -3.49 -17.91 5.42
N ILE A 81 -2.37 -17.50 6.03
CA ILE A 81 -1.34 -18.40 6.57
C ILE A 81 -1.95 -19.40 7.56
N LYS A 82 -2.74 -18.90 8.51
CA LYS A 82 -3.39 -19.70 9.55
C LYS A 82 -4.33 -20.74 8.95
N LYS A 83 -5.20 -20.33 8.01
CA LYS A 83 -6.19 -21.22 7.38
C LYS A 83 -5.57 -22.21 6.38
N LYS A 84 -4.41 -21.88 5.79
CA LYS A 84 -3.60 -22.80 4.99
C LYS A 84 -2.63 -23.66 5.83
N GLU A 85 -2.65 -23.54 7.16
CA GLU A 85 -1.77 -24.26 8.10
C GLU A 85 -0.27 -24.11 7.78
N LEU A 86 0.12 -22.95 7.24
CA LEU A 86 1.50 -22.69 6.89
C LEU A 86 2.29 -22.30 8.15
N ASN A 87 3.48 -22.90 8.33
CA ASN A 87 4.40 -22.52 9.41
C ASN A 87 5.16 -21.21 9.09
N TRP A 88 4.42 -20.17 8.73
CA TRP A 88 4.93 -18.87 8.32
C TRP A 88 4.62 -17.83 9.39
N LYS A 89 5.45 -16.80 9.47
CA LYS A 89 5.33 -15.72 10.46
C LYS A 89 5.22 -14.37 9.78
N ILE A 90 4.25 -13.58 10.23
CA ILE A 90 4.10 -12.18 9.83
C ILE A 90 4.75 -11.28 10.87
N SER A 91 5.58 -10.35 10.39
CA SER A 91 6.22 -9.32 11.18
C SER A 91 5.84 -7.96 10.64
N LEU A 92 4.97 -7.24 11.36
CA LEU A 92 4.57 -5.87 11.06
C LEU A 92 5.58 -4.89 11.70
N ARG A 93 6.22 -4.04 10.90
CA ARG A 93 7.19 -3.00 11.33
C ARG A 93 8.30 -3.47 12.27
N LYS A 94 8.57 -4.77 12.35
CA LYS A 94 9.52 -5.34 13.30
C LYS A 94 10.94 -5.28 12.74
N GLN A 95 11.84 -4.59 13.44
CA GLN A 95 13.23 -4.44 13.02
C GLN A 95 13.96 -5.79 12.95
N LYS A 96 14.75 -5.98 11.88
CA LYS A 96 15.71 -7.07 11.69
C LYS A 96 16.82 -6.56 10.75
N ASN A 97 18.09 -6.83 11.06
CA ASN A 97 19.23 -6.40 10.25
C ASN A 97 19.26 -4.89 9.93
N LYS A 98 18.87 -4.04 10.90
CA LYS A 98 18.78 -2.57 10.76
C LYS A 98 17.79 -2.09 9.67
N CYS A 99 16.83 -2.93 9.31
CA CYS A 99 15.69 -2.63 8.45
C CYS A 99 14.39 -2.91 9.20
N ALA A 100 13.36 -2.10 8.96
CA ALA A 100 12.01 -2.33 9.47
C ALA A 100 11.01 -2.14 8.32
N PRO A 101 10.93 -3.09 7.37
CA PRO A 101 9.92 -3.05 6.32
C PRO A 101 8.51 -3.01 6.93
N ASP A 102 7.56 -2.46 6.18
CA ASP A 102 6.18 -2.31 6.65
C ASP A 102 5.61 -3.69 7.03
N ILE A 103 5.67 -4.67 6.12
CA ILE A 103 5.30 -6.06 6.39
C ILE A 103 6.42 -6.99 5.89
N ARG A 104 6.78 -7.96 6.73
CA ARG A 104 7.71 -9.04 6.39
C ARG A 104 7.08 -10.40 6.63
N ILE A 105 7.23 -11.29 5.66
CA ILE A 105 6.76 -12.68 5.72
C ILE A 105 7.98 -13.59 5.86
N ASP A 106 8.06 -14.32 6.97
CA ASP A 106 9.17 -15.18 7.32
C ASP A 106 8.74 -16.67 7.28
N TYR A 107 9.59 -17.56 6.77
CA TYR A 107 9.47 -19.03 6.85
C TYR A 107 10.79 -19.61 7.37
N ASN A 108 10.73 -20.49 8.39
CA ASN A 108 11.93 -21.03 9.05
C ASN A 108 12.96 -19.96 9.46
N ASN A 109 12.48 -18.82 9.99
CA ASN A 109 13.27 -17.63 10.35
C ASN A 109 13.96 -16.89 9.19
N GLU A 110 13.77 -17.34 7.95
CA GLU A 110 14.22 -16.65 6.75
C GLU A 110 13.10 -15.79 6.18
N THR A 111 13.45 -14.60 5.73
CA THR A 111 12.49 -13.71 5.09
C THR A 111 12.25 -14.17 3.66
N LYS A 112 10.98 -14.34 3.28
CA LYS A 112 10.59 -14.78 1.93
C LYS A 112 9.98 -13.65 1.10
N PHE A 113 9.26 -12.74 1.75
CA PHE A 113 8.63 -11.60 1.08
C PHE A 113 8.63 -10.36 1.96
N ILE A 114 8.65 -9.21 1.30
CA ILE A 114 8.48 -7.89 1.90
C ILE A 114 7.36 -7.17 1.15
N ILE A 115 6.52 -6.45 1.89
CA ILE A 115 5.50 -5.57 1.34
C ILE A 115 5.69 -4.20 1.97
N GLU A 116 5.88 -3.19 1.12
CA GLU A 116 5.87 -1.77 1.47
C GLU A 116 4.51 -1.18 1.12
N ILE A 117 3.86 -0.54 2.08
CA ILE A 117 2.56 0.09 1.90
C ILE A 117 2.76 1.59 1.76
N LYS A 118 2.13 2.15 0.72
CA LYS A 118 2.08 3.59 0.45
C LYS A 118 0.63 3.94 0.18
N VAL A 119 -0.15 4.10 1.26
CA VAL A 119 -1.58 4.41 1.18
C VAL A 119 -1.82 5.67 0.35
N LYS A 120 -0.93 6.67 0.49
CA LYS A 120 -0.78 7.85 -0.38
C LYS A 120 0.62 7.89 -0.98
N ALA A 121 0.71 8.18 -2.28
CA ALA A 121 1.96 8.15 -3.05
C ALA A 121 2.58 9.56 -3.23
N GLY A 122 2.06 10.57 -2.53
CA GLY A 122 2.38 11.98 -2.75
C GLY A 122 3.84 12.40 -2.63
N TRP A 123 4.72 11.69 -1.91
CA TRP A 123 6.14 12.04 -1.77
C TRP A 123 7.08 11.29 -2.73
N ILE A 124 6.59 10.19 -3.33
CA ILE A 124 7.31 9.33 -4.30
C ILE A 124 6.74 9.45 -5.72
N GLN A 125 6.06 10.56 -6.04
CA GLN A 125 5.40 10.73 -7.34
C GLN A 125 6.34 10.58 -8.54
N GLN A 126 7.60 11.00 -8.39
CA GLN A 126 8.64 10.89 -9.43
C GLN A 126 8.98 9.44 -9.75
N ILE A 127 8.81 8.52 -8.79
CA ILE A 127 8.99 7.07 -8.99
C ILE A 127 7.90 6.54 -9.91
N PHE A 128 6.66 6.97 -9.70
CA PHE A 128 5.51 6.41 -10.41
C PHE A 128 5.20 7.11 -11.73
N SER A 129 5.61 8.36 -11.92
CA SER A 129 5.23 9.14 -13.10
C SER A 129 6.42 9.73 -13.81
N ARG A 130 6.71 9.23 -15.03
CA ARG A 130 7.66 9.85 -15.95
C ARG A 130 7.36 11.33 -16.19
N LYS A 131 6.09 11.70 -16.35
CA LYS A 131 5.70 13.10 -16.55
C LYS A 131 5.98 13.98 -15.34
N ARG A 132 5.84 13.43 -14.13
CA ARG A 132 6.21 14.15 -12.91
C ARG A 132 7.72 14.28 -12.78
N TYR A 133 8.45 13.21 -13.10
CA TYR A 133 9.90 13.21 -13.15
C TYR A 133 10.43 14.29 -14.11
N GLU A 134 10.00 14.30 -15.37
CA GLU A 134 10.38 15.30 -16.39
C GLU A 134 10.08 16.74 -15.94
N HIS A 135 8.89 16.95 -15.37
CA HIS A 135 8.48 18.25 -14.84
C HIS A 135 9.36 18.72 -13.67
N ASP A 136 9.64 17.83 -12.72
CA ASP A 136 10.45 18.19 -11.55
C ASP A 136 11.93 18.32 -11.92
N MET A 137 12.42 17.62 -12.96
CA MET A 137 13.77 17.80 -13.50
C MET A 137 13.94 19.20 -14.08
N LYS A 138 12.99 19.65 -14.91
CA LYS A 138 12.99 21.02 -15.43
C LYS A 138 13.00 22.05 -14.29
N ARG A 139 12.17 21.85 -13.26
CA ARG A 139 12.16 22.73 -12.08
C ARG A 139 13.48 22.73 -11.32
N TYR A 140 14.17 21.59 -11.25
CA TYR A 140 15.49 21.50 -10.62
C TYR A 140 16.54 22.26 -11.44
N GLU A 141 16.56 22.09 -12.77
CA GLU A 141 17.44 22.81 -13.70
C GLU A 141 17.22 24.34 -13.65
N GLU A 142 15.97 24.77 -13.42
CA GLU A 142 15.59 26.16 -13.22
C GLU A 142 15.82 26.68 -11.78
N ASN A 143 16.42 25.88 -10.89
CA ASN A 143 16.65 26.18 -9.47
C ASN A 143 15.36 26.51 -8.67
N LEU A 144 14.22 25.93 -9.06
CA LEU A 144 12.92 26.09 -8.39
C LEU A 144 12.66 25.03 -7.32
N ILE A 145 13.52 24.02 -7.22
CA ILE A 145 13.53 23.00 -6.15
C ILE A 145 14.98 22.65 -5.82
N ASP A 146 15.28 22.35 -4.55
CA ASP A 146 16.66 22.08 -4.11
C ASP A 146 17.10 20.62 -4.28
N VAL A 147 16.12 19.72 -4.39
CA VAL A 147 16.37 18.27 -4.43
C VAL A 147 16.15 17.74 -5.84
N SER A 148 17.22 17.23 -6.44
CA SER A 148 17.15 16.56 -7.73
C SER A 148 16.21 15.34 -7.68
N PRO A 149 15.31 15.19 -8.67
CA PRO A 149 14.53 13.96 -8.86
C PRO A 149 15.38 12.69 -8.95
N ASP A 150 16.56 12.74 -9.57
CA ASP A 150 17.49 11.60 -9.63
C ASP A 150 17.92 11.12 -8.24
N LYS A 151 18.16 12.06 -7.32
CA LYS A 151 18.52 11.75 -5.94
C LYS A 151 17.38 10.99 -5.24
N ARG A 152 16.14 11.42 -5.43
CA ARG A 152 14.95 10.75 -4.85
C ARG A 152 14.75 9.35 -5.44
N VAL A 153 14.90 9.20 -6.76
CA VAL A 153 14.88 7.89 -7.43
C VAL A 153 15.94 6.97 -6.84
N THR A 154 17.16 7.48 -6.69
CA THR A 154 18.30 6.73 -6.13
C THR A 154 18.06 6.33 -4.68
N GLU A 155 17.50 7.20 -3.84
CA GLU A 155 17.17 6.89 -2.44
C GLU A 155 16.16 5.75 -2.32
N VAL A 156 15.12 5.76 -3.15
CA VAL A 156 14.11 4.68 -3.18
C VAL A 156 14.71 3.37 -3.68
N ARG A 157 15.49 3.40 -4.75
CA ARG A 157 16.22 2.20 -5.24
C ARG A 157 17.14 1.64 -4.16
N ASN A 158 17.91 2.49 -3.49
CA ASN A 158 18.80 2.10 -2.39
C ASN A 158 18.05 1.46 -1.22
N GLN A 159 16.81 1.91 -0.94
CA GLN A 159 15.97 1.28 0.08
C GLN A 159 15.66 -0.18 -0.29
N PHE A 160 15.26 -0.46 -1.53
CA PHE A 160 14.98 -1.82 -1.98
C PHE A 160 16.25 -2.68 -2.05
N ASP A 161 17.37 -2.13 -2.50
CA ASP A 161 18.67 -2.82 -2.45
C ASP A 161 19.08 -3.18 -1.02
N LYS A 162 18.81 -2.28 -0.06
CA LYS A 162 19.05 -2.55 1.36
C LYS A 162 18.21 -3.72 1.84
N TYR A 163 16.96 -3.85 1.41
CA TYR A 163 16.14 -5.02 1.73
C TYR A 163 16.68 -6.31 1.12
N GLN A 164 17.03 -6.29 -0.17
CA GLN A 164 17.61 -7.46 -0.85
C GLN A 164 18.86 -7.96 -0.10
N LYS A 165 19.77 -7.05 0.25
CA LYS A 165 21.01 -7.37 1.01
C LYS A 165 20.72 -7.81 2.45
N ALA A 166 19.88 -7.09 3.17
CA ALA A 166 19.61 -7.36 4.59
C ALA A 166 18.85 -8.68 4.80
N PHE A 167 18.05 -9.12 3.84
CA PHE A 167 17.18 -10.29 3.97
C PHE A 167 17.54 -11.44 3.04
N ASN A 168 18.55 -11.27 2.18
CA ASN A 168 18.98 -12.24 1.16
C ASN A 168 17.81 -12.69 0.26
N ILE A 169 17.06 -11.73 -0.27
CA ILE A 169 15.93 -11.95 -1.19
C ILE A 169 16.15 -11.20 -2.51
N GLY A 170 15.60 -11.72 -3.60
CA GLY A 170 15.60 -11.03 -4.90
C GLY A 170 14.50 -9.97 -5.00
N SER A 171 14.63 -9.06 -5.97
CA SER A 171 13.68 -7.97 -6.25
C SER A 171 12.23 -8.44 -6.45
N SER A 172 12.03 -9.61 -7.06
CA SER A 172 10.71 -10.23 -7.25
C SER A 172 9.97 -10.58 -5.96
N LYS A 173 10.63 -10.51 -4.80
CA LYS A 173 10.06 -10.79 -3.48
C LYS A 173 9.71 -9.52 -2.68
N ILE A 174 9.86 -8.34 -3.28
CA ILE A 174 9.56 -7.05 -2.66
C ILE A 174 8.38 -6.41 -3.39
N PHE A 175 7.24 -6.29 -2.72
CA PHE A 175 6.04 -5.65 -3.28
C PHE A 175 5.88 -4.23 -2.73
N VAL A 176 5.32 -3.34 -3.54
CA VAL A 176 4.92 -1.99 -3.16
C VAL A 176 3.43 -1.86 -3.41
N LEU A 177 2.63 -1.75 -2.35
CA LEU A 177 1.18 -1.62 -2.41
C LEU A 177 0.77 -0.16 -2.30
N VAL A 178 0.01 0.31 -3.29
CA VAL A 178 -0.62 1.62 -3.32
C VAL A 178 -2.13 1.48 -3.43
N SER A 179 -2.88 2.30 -2.71
CA SER A 179 -4.34 2.26 -2.77
C SER A 179 -4.85 2.80 -4.12
N THR A 180 -4.30 3.94 -4.54
CA THR A 180 -4.63 4.61 -5.80
C THR A 180 -3.42 5.36 -6.32
N LEU A 181 -3.51 5.81 -7.58
CA LEU A 181 -2.50 6.66 -8.21
C LEU A 181 -2.93 8.13 -8.32
N SER A 182 -4.00 8.55 -7.63
CA SER A 182 -4.52 9.93 -7.75
C SER A 182 -3.56 11.01 -7.28
N ASP A 183 -2.70 10.71 -6.30
CA ASP A 183 -1.65 11.64 -5.87
C ASP A 183 -0.55 11.85 -6.92
N VAL A 184 -0.40 10.92 -7.88
CA VAL A 184 0.65 10.94 -8.90
C VAL A 184 0.11 11.23 -10.30
N HIS A 185 -1.18 10.98 -10.51
CA HIS A 185 -1.88 11.27 -11.74
C HIS A 185 -2.33 12.73 -11.81
N ARG A 186 -2.32 13.29 -13.02
CA ARG A 186 -2.87 14.63 -13.27
C ARG A 186 -3.90 14.48 -14.37
N LYS A 187 -5.09 15.07 -14.16
CA LYS A 187 -6.23 15.02 -15.08
C LYS A 187 -5.88 15.38 -16.54
N LYS A 188 -4.89 16.25 -16.77
CA LYS A 188 -4.40 16.59 -18.11
C LYS A 188 -3.67 15.47 -18.86
N TYR A 189 -3.46 14.33 -18.21
CA TYR A 189 -2.83 13.13 -18.77
C TYR A 189 -3.82 11.96 -18.78
N ASP A 190 -5.07 12.21 -19.14
CA ASP A 190 -6.18 11.26 -19.22
C ASP A 190 -5.95 10.07 -20.17
N TYR A 191 -5.04 10.22 -21.13
CA TYR A 191 -4.59 9.14 -22.00
C TYR A 191 -3.71 8.08 -21.30
N LEU A 192 -3.21 8.34 -20.08
CA LEU A 192 -2.41 7.39 -19.31
C LEU A 192 -3.31 6.39 -18.59
N ASN A 193 -2.79 5.18 -18.37
CA ASN A 193 -3.40 4.12 -17.58
C ASN A 193 -2.41 3.57 -16.55
N VAL A 194 -2.86 2.67 -15.66
CA VAL A 194 -2.01 2.07 -14.61
C VAL A 194 -0.71 1.46 -15.15
N ASN A 195 -0.71 0.86 -16.35
CA ASN A 195 0.48 0.22 -16.90
C ASN A 195 1.58 1.25 -17.22
N ASP A 196 1.23 2.47 -17.62
CA ASP A 196 2.22 3.55 -17.84
C ASP A 196 2.97 3.90 -16.54
N TYR A 197 2.26 3.89 -15.41
CA TYR A 197 2.84 4.11 -14.09
C TYR A 197 3.68 2.91 -13.65
N LYS A 198 3.26 1.68 -13.93
CA LYS A 198 4.06 0.46 -13.68
C LYS A 198 5.35 0.44 -14.50
N HIS A 199 5.33 0.87 -15.76
CA HIS A 199 6.55 1.00 -16.57
C HIS A 199 7.50 2.06 -16.02
N SER A 200 6.97 3.17 -15.51
CA SER A 200 7.77 4.18 -14.82
C SER A 200 8.39 3.62 -13.54
N PHE A 201 7.61 2.88 -12.75
CA PHE A 201 8.06 2.22 -11.53
C PHE A 201 9.23 1.25 -11.77
N ILE A 202 9.14 0.38 -12.78
CA ILE A 202 10.24 -0.54 -13.12
C ILE A 202 11.53 0.23 -13.43
N ARG A 203 11.43 1.27 -14.27
CA ARG A 203 12.59 2.08 -14.67
C ARG A 203 13.29 2.74 -13.48
N HIS A 204 12.54 3.13 -12.47
CA HIS A 204 13.06 3.88 -11.32
C HIS A 204 13.46 3.00 -10.13
N THR A 205 12.99 1.76 -10.06
CA THR A 205 13.16 0.91 -8.86
C THR A 205 13.87 -0.41 -9.13
N ASP A 206 13.95 -0.84 -10.39
CA ASP A 206 14.42 -2.16 -10.81
C ASP A 206 13.61 -3.33 -10.21
N LEU A 207 12.44 -3.03 -9.62
CA LEU A 207 11.48 -4.03 -9.19
C LEU A 207 10.63 -4.48 -10.40
N PRO A 208 10.18 -5.75 -10.45
CA PRO A 208 9.38 -6.24 -11.57
C PRO A 208 8.02 -5.54 -11.72
N PHE A 209 7.42 -5.64 -12.91
CA PHE A 209 6.14 -5.00 -13.25
C PHE A 209 5.01 -5.31 -12.26
N ASN A 210 4.88 -6.59 -11.88
CA ASN A 210 3.83 -7.05 -10.96
C ASN A 210 4.13 -6.74 -9.49
N ASN A 211 5.30 -6.16 -9.18
CA ASN A 211 5.67 -5.83 -7.81
C ASN A 211 5.12 -4.46 -7.37
N LEU A 212 4.64 -3.63 -8.31
CA LEU A 212 3.76 -2.52 -7.97
C LEU A 212 2.31 -3.03 -7.94
N VAL A 213 1.74 -3.08 -6.74
CA VAL A 213 0.38 -3.53 -6.46
C VAL A 213 -0.52 -2.31 -6.34
N VAL A 214 -1.31 -2.02 -7.36
CA VAL A 214 -2.24 -0.90 -7.37
C VAL A 214 -3.65 -1.42 -7.10
N LEU A 215 -4.33 -0.97 -6.05
CA LEU A 215 -5.66 -1.51 -5.75
C LEU A 215 -6.74 -1.02 -6.72
N SER A 216 -6.67 0.23 -7.20
CA SER A 216 -7.65 0.81 -8.13
C SER A 216 -7.07 1.11 -9.50
N ASN A 217 -7.80 0.73 -10.56
CA ASN A 217 -7.49 1.12 -11.94
C ASN A 217 -7.90 2.56 -12.26
N ASN A 218 -8.80 3.13 -11.47
CA ASN A 218 -9.21 4.52 -11.63
C ASN A 218 -8.07 5.43 -11.18
N LEU A 219 -7.48 6.17 -12.11
CA LEU A 219 -6.35 7.05 -11.80
C LEU A 219 -6.76 8.36 -11.11
N ASN A 220 -8.05 8.70 -11.14
CA ASN A 220 -8.55 10.00 -10.68
C ASN A 220 -9.13 9.97 -9.28
N ILE A 221 -9.22 8.79 -8.66
CA ILE A 221 -9.89 8.61 -7.38
C ILE A 221 -8.96 8.83 -6.19
N ASP A 222 -9.30 9.78 -5.34
CA ASP A 222 -8.74 9.92 -3.99
C ASP A 222 -9.71 9.27 -3.00
N ILE A 223 -9.41 8.05 -2.55
CA ILE A 223 -10.25 7.28 -1.61
C ILE A 223 -10.53 8.08 -0.33
N SER A 224 -9.64 8.99 0.07
CA SER A 224 -9.83 9.80 1.27
C SER A 224 -10.91 10.88 1.11
N LYS A 225 -11.34 11.17 -0.12
CA LYS A 225 -12.32 12.22 -0.45
C LYS A 225 -13.59 11.68 -1.09
N GLU A 226 -13.51 10.52 -1.74
CA GLU A 226 -14.62 9.99 -2.51
C GLU A 226 -15.73 9.45 -1.61
N GLU A 227 -16.99 9.81 -1.89
CA GLU A 227 -18.16 9.29 -1.18
C GLU A 227 -18.80 8.11 -1.93
N ASN A 228 -18.62 8.06 -3.25
CA ASN A 228 -19.17 7.01 -4.09
C ASN A 228 -18.18 5.85 -4.28
N ILE A 229 -18.38 4.76 -3.54
CA ILE A 229 -17.52 3.56 -3.66
C ILE A 229 -17.63 2.82 -5.01
N SER A 230 -18.66 3.09 -5.82
CA SER A 230 -18.86 2.39 -7.10
C SER A 230 -17.82 2.74 -8.17
N ILE A 231 -17.11 3.86 -8.04
CA ILE A 231 -16.11 4.32 -9.02
C ILE A 231 -14.71 3.74 -8.77
N TYR A 232 -14.59 2.78 -7.85
CA TYR A 232 -13.29 2.28 -7.36
C TYR A 232 -12.51 1.45 -8.37
N GLU A 233 -13.16 0.93 -9.43
CA GLU A 233 -12.53 0.15 -10.51
C GLU A 233 -11.41 -0.80 -10.00
N PRO A 234 -11.75 -1.80 -9.17
CA PRO A 234 -10.75 -2.65 -8.52
C PRO A 234 -9.84 -3.34 -9.55
N SER A 235 -8.53 -3.35 -9.29
CA SER A 235 -7.56 -4.10 -10.10
C SER A 235 -7.46 -5.56 -9.64
N SER A 236 -6.64 -6.34 -10.36
CA SER A 236 -6.28 -7.73 -10.01
C SER A 236 -4.93 -7.87 -9.27
N ASP A 237 -4.26 -6.76 -8.97
CA ASP A 237 -2.87 -6.80 -8.53
C ASP A 237 -2.70 -7.38 -7.14
N LEU A 238 -3.64 -7.10 -6.23
CA LEU A 238 -3.59 -7.65 -4.87
C LEU A 238 -3.71 -9.17 -4.92
N GLU A 239 -4.66 -9.68 -5.71
CA GLU A 239 -4.86 -11.09 -5.91
C GLU A 239 -3.63 -11.76 -6.53
N LYS A 240 -3.01 -11.14 -7.55
CA LYS A 240 -1.75 -11.62 -8.16
C LYS A 240 -0.58 -11.64 -7.18
N MET A 241 -0.47 -10.63 -6.32
CA MET A 241 0.52 -10.60 -5.25
C MET A 241 0.30 -11.76 -4.28
N LEU A 242 -0.94 -11.97 -3.84
CA LEU A 242 -1.27 -13.06 -2.92
C LEU A 242 -1.04 -14.44 -3.56
N ASP A 243 -1.35 -14.63 -4.85
CA ASP A 243 -1.04 -15.88 -5.57
C ASP A 243 0.47 -16.10 -5.68
N THR A 244 1.24 -15.03 -5.88
CA THR A 244 2.71 -15.12 -5.91
C THR A 244 3.27 -15.53 -4.54
N ILE A 245 2.63 -15.08 -3.46
CA ILE A 245 3.02 -15.40 -2.10
C ILE A 245 2.60 -16.82 -1.72
N PHE A 246 1.38 -17.24 -2.05
CA PHE A 246 0.76 -18.47 -1.53
C PHE A 246 0.58 -19.60 -2.55
N GLY A 247 1.02 -19.39 -3.79
CA GLY A 247 0.67 -20.21 -4.94
C GLY A 247 -0.75 -19.91 -5.44
N SER A 248 -0.97 -20.07 -6.74
CA SER A 248 -2.29 -19.94 -7.35
C SER A 248 -3.23 -21.01 -6.78
N SER A 249 -4.31 -20.58 -6.14
CA SER A 249 -5.55 -21.34 -6.20
C SER A 249 -5.97 -21.37 -7.67
N THR A 250 -6.44 -22.49 -8.19
CA THR A 250 -6.80 -22.67 -9.60
C THR A 250 -7.82 -21.63 -10.07
N ARG A 251 -7.36 -20.53 -10.69
CA ARG A 251 -8.23 -19.55 -11.38
C ARG A 251 -8.35 -19.95 -12.84
N SER A 252 -9.47 -20.57 -13.20
CA SER A 252 -9.93 -20.75 -14.58
C SER A 252 -10.84 -19.60 -14.98
#